data_AF-A0A8J7QW79-F1
#
_entry.id   AF-A0A8J7QW79-F1
#
_cell.length_a   1.000
_cell.length_b   1.000
_cell.length_c   1.000
_cell.angle_alpha   90.00
_cell.angle_beta   90.00
_cell.angle_gamma   90.00
#
_symmetry.space_group_name_H-M   'P 1'
#
loop_
_entity.id
_entity.type
_entity.pdbx_description
1 polymer ?
#
loop_
_entity_poly.entity_id
_entity_poly.type
_entity_poly.pdbx_seq_one_letter_code
_entity_poly.pdbx_strand_id
1 'polypeptide(L)'
;MGIPVLSSEEWQEKLMRLPRRGVGNVTAFFEHRMGGICRDPRHLLVPLDDHMVHRGDAVFESLAFRNGAIVQLDAHMERMMHSAER
;
A
#
# COMPACT_ATOMS: atom_id res chain seq x y z
N MET A 1 -1.16 -34.91 -1.43
CA MET A 1 -0.74 -34.03 -0.32
C MET A 1 -1.79 -32.94 -0.15
N GLY A 2 -2.28 -32.70 1.06
CA GLY A 2 -3.27 -31.65 1.32
C GLY A 2 -2.65 -30.26 1.32
N ILE A 3 -3.45 -29.24 1.02
CA ILE A 3 -3.04 -27.83 1.13
C ILE A 3 -2.96 -27.50 2.64
N PRO A 4 -1.84 -26.95 3.14
CA PRO A 4 -1.71 -26.62 4.56
C PRO A 4 -2.64 -25.46 4.96
N VAL A 5 -3.30 -25.59 6.12
CA VAL A 5 -4.01 -24.50 6.80
C VAL A 5 -3.05 -23.87 7.79
N LEU A 6 -2.87 -22.54 7.73
CA LEU A 6 -1.90 -21.82 8.57
C LEU A 6 -2.60 -21.16 9.75
N SER A 7 -1.96 -21.17 10.92
CA SER A 7 -2.30 -20.25 12.02
C SER A 7 -1.90 -18.81 11.67
N SER A 8 -2.40 -17.85 12.46
CA SER A 8 -2.02 -16.44 12.33
C SER A 8 -0.51 -16.24 12.50
N GLU A 9 0.09 -16.92 13.46
CA GLU A 9 1.53 -16.85 13.76
C GLU A 9 2.35 -17.46 12.61
N GLU A 10 1.95 -18.63 12.12
CA GLU A 10 2.60 -19.28 10.99
C GLU A 10 2.53 -18.43 9.71
N TRP A 11 1.40 -17.76 9.48
CA TRP A 11 1.22 -16.85 8.35
C TRP A 11 2.17 -15.67 8.45
N GLN A 12 2.25 -15.02 9.62
CA GLN A 12 3.16 -13.88 9.85
C GLN A 12 4.62 -14.30 9.67
N GLU A 13 5.04 -15.40 10.28
CA GLU A 13 6.41 -15.92 10.17
C GLU A 13 6.79 -16.25 8.72
N LYS A 14 5.88 -16.89 7.98
CA LYS A 14 6.11 -17.23 6.57
C LYS A 14 6.15 -15.98 5.69
N LEU A 15 5.24 -15.03 5.86
CA LEU A 15 5.23 -13.77 5.11
C LEU A 15 6.57 -13.05 5.23
N MET A 16 7.14 -13.01 6.44
CA MET A 16 8.41 -12.33 6.69
C MET A 16 9.61 -13.01 6.03
N ARG A 17 9.52 -14.32 5.75
CA ARG A 17 10.57 -15.09 5.06
C ARG A 17 10.46 -15.06 3.54
N LEU A 18 9.27 -14.79 3.00
CA LEU A 18 9.06 -14.82 1.56
C LEU A 18 9.76 -13.63 0.88
N PRO A 19 10.46 -13.87 -0.24
CA PRO A 19 11.01 -12.79 -1.04
C PRO A 19 9.86 -11.97 -1.66
N ARG A 20 9.92 -10.65 -1.52
CA ARG A 20 9.03 -9.74 -2.24
C ARG A 20 9.82 -9.03 -3.34
N ARG A 21 9.33 -9.12 -4.57
CA ARG A 21 9.92 -8.39 -5.70
C ARG A 21 9.73 -6.89 -5.49
N GLY A 22 10.76 -6.09 -5.80
CA GLY A 22 10.67 -4.63 -5.71
C GLY A 22 10.75 -4.06 -4.29
N VAL A 23 11.15 -4.85 -3.28
CA VAL A 23 11.34 -4.37 -1.88
C VAL A 23 12.22 -3.13 -1.83
N GLY A 24 13.30 -3.07 -2.63
CA GLY A 24 14.22 -1.93 -2.66
C GLY A 24 13.61 -0.62 -3.18
N ASN A 25 12.43 -0.67 -3.81
CA ASN A 25 11.74 0.51 -4.34
C ASN A 25 10.76 1.12 -3.33
N VAL A 26 10.49 0.45 -2.21
CA VAL A 26 9.55 0.92 -1.18
C VAL A 26 10.34 1.29 0.06
N THR A 27 10.36 2.58 0.39
CA THR A 27 11.08 3.10 1.55
C THR A 27 10.21 3.16 2.81
N ALA A 28 8.95 3.53 2.64
CA ALA A 28 7.94 3.58 3.68
C ALA A 28 6.54 3.61 3.07
N PHE A 29 5.54 3.23 3.86
CA PHE A 29 4.13 3.41 3.54
C PHE A 29 3.33 3.69 4.82
N PHE A 30 2.18 4.33 4.67
CA PHE A 30 1.26 4.52 5.78
C PHE A 30 0.33 3.32 5.88
N GLU A 31 0.31 2.67 7.04
CA GLU A 31 -0.59 1.57 7.36
C GLU A 31 -1.82 2.11 8.11
N HIS A 32 -2.91 2.31 7.36
CA HIS A 32 -4.12 2.96 7.85
C HIS A 32 -4.80 2.21 9.00
N ARG A 33 -4.72 0.86 9.05
CA ARG A 33 -5.34 0.06 10.12
C ARG A 33 -4.64 0.25 11.46
N MET A 34 -3.36 0.65 11.43
CA MET A 34 -2.54 0.88 12.62
C MET A 34 -2.26 2.37 12.86
N GLY A 35 -2.64 3.25 11.93
CA GLY A 35 -2.36 4.68 12.01
C GLY A 35 -0.86 5.04 12.01
N GLY A 36 -0.02 4.22 11.37
CA GLY A 36 1.44 4.31 11.51
C GLY A 36 2.22 4.21 10.21
N ILE A 37 3.45 4.73 10.19
CA ILE A 37 4.39 4.57 9.07
C ILE A 37 5.14 3.26 9.25
N CYS A 38 5.00 2.35 8.27
CA CYS A 38 5.76 1.10 8.22
C CYS A 38 6.86 1.19 7.16
N ARG A 39 7.98 0.49 7.40
CA ARG A 39 9.17 0.50 6.55
C ARG A 39 9.49 -0.85 5.92
N ASP A 40 8.91 -1.94 6.40
CA ASP A 40 9.10 -3.25 5.77
C ASP A 40 7.97 -3.49 4.76
N PRO A 41 8.25 -3.44 3.44
CA PRO A 41 7.24 -3.57 2.40
C PRO A 41 6.61 -4.96 2.31
N ARG A 42 7.09 -5.97 3.05
CA ARG A 42 6.36 -7.24 3.20
C ARG A 42 4.99 -7.03 3.84
N HIS A 43 4.85 -5.99 4.67
CA HIS A 43 3.58 -5.60 5.29
C HIS A 43 2.72 -4.69 4.40
N LEU A 44 3.21 -4.23 3.25
CA LEU A 44 2.44 -3.43 2.30
C LEU A 44 1.45 -4.34 1.57
N LEU A 45 0.35 -4.63 2.26
CA LEU A 45 -0.74 -5.51 1.86
C LEU A 45 -2.05 -4.74 1.95
N VAL A 46 -2.95 -5.03 1.03
CA VAL A 46 -4.30 -4.46 1.02
C VAL A 46 -5.33 -5.61 1.07
N PRO A 47 -6.47 -5.44 1.76
CA PRO A 47 -7.48 -6.48 1.85
C PRO A 47 -8.04 -6.85 0.47
N LEU A 48 -8.24 -8.16 0.22
CA LEU A 48 -8.77 -8.63 -1.07
C LEU A 48 -10.22 -8.19 -1.30
N ASP A 49 -10.97 -8.06 -0.21
CA ASP A 49 -12.37 -7.61 -0.18
C ASP A 49 -12.53 -6.09 -0.26
N ASP A 50 -11.44 -5.33 -0.32
CA ASP A 50 -11.50 -3.89 -0.61
C ASP A 50 -11.94 -3.67 -2.06
N HIS A 51 -12.94 -2.81 -2.28
CA HIS A 51 -13.48 -2.54 -3.62
C HIS A 51 -12.41 -2.00 -4.59
N MET A 52 -11.36 -1.32 -4.08
CA MET A 52 -10.21 -0.92 -4.89
C MET A 52 -9.57 -2.12 -5.61
N VAL A 53 -9.49 -3.28 -4.95
CA VAL A 53 -8.77 -4.46 -5.47
C VAL A 53 -9.58 -5.23 -6.50
N HIS A 54 -10.84 -5.50 -6.18
CA HIS A 54 -11.66 -6.44 -6.94
C HIS A 54 -12.73 -5.76 -7.80
N ARG A 55 -12.90 -4.43 -7.69
CA ARG A 55 -13.76 -3.63 -8.57
C ARG A 55 -13.06 -2.42 -9.20
N GLY A 56 -11.83 -2.11 -8.79
CA GLY A 56 -11.12 -0.92 -9.27
C GLY A 56 -11.79 0.38 -8.81
N ASP A 57 -12.58 0.32 -7.73
CA ASP A 57 -13.36 1.43 -7.21
C ASP A 57 -12.49 2.30 -6.28
N ALA A 58 -11.55 3.02 -6.89
CA ALA A 58 -10.62 3.91 -6.20
C ALA A 58 -10.06 4.97 -7.15
N VAL A 59 -9.57 6.05 -6.55
CA VAL A 59 -8.81 7.11 -7.21
C VAL A 59 -7.42 7.20 -6.56
N PHE A 60 -6.41 7.61 -7.32
CA PHE A 60 -5.06 7.76 -6.80
C PHE A 60 -4.32 8.94 -7.46
N GLU A 61 -3.29 9.42 -6.78
CA GLU A 61 -2.36 10.42 -7.28
C GLU A 61 -0.92 9.89 -7.28
N SER A 62 -0.13 10.39 -8.23
CA SER A 62 1.32 10.17 -8.28
C SER A 62 2.03 11.51 -8.19
N LEU A 63 2.79 11.70 -7.13
CA LEU A 63 3.49 12.95 -6.83
C LEU A 63 4.98 12.81 -7.13
N ALA A 64 5.57 13.84 -7.75
CA ALA A 64 7.01 13.90 -7.94
C ALA A 64 7.68 14.64 -6.77
N PHE A 65 8.67 14.01 -6.14
CA PHE A 65 9.56 14.66 -5.18
C PHE A 65 10.90 14.98 -5.85
N ARG A 66 11.28 16.26 -5.84
CA ARG A 66 12.48 16.77 -6.51
C ARG A 66 13.13 17.84 -5.62
N ASN A 67 14.44 17.72 -5.40
CA ASN A 67 15.24 18.71 -4.67
C ASN A 67 14.66 19.13 -3.31
N GLY A 68 14.11 18.17 -2.55
CA GLY A 68 13.57 18.45 -1.21
C GLY A 68 12.11 18.93 -1.18
N ALA A 69 11.43 19.03 -2.33
CA ALA A 69 10.05 19.51 -2.40
C ALA A 69 9.15 18.58 -3.25
N ILE A 70 7.84 18.59 -2.96
CA ILE A 70 6.81 17.97 -3.81
C ILE A 70 6.42 18.96 -4.90
N VAL A 71 6.45 18.52 -6.15
CA VAL A 71 6.08 19.34 -7.31
C VAL A 71 4.55 19.44 -7.39
N GLN A 72 4.03 20.68 -7.45
CA GLN A 72 2.60 20.99 -7.67
C GLN A 72 1.63 20.32 -6.68
N LEU A 73 2.02 20.17 -5.41
CA LEU A 73 1.22 19.48 -4.40
C LEU A 73 -0.25 19.92 -4.39
N ASP A 74 -0.52 21.22 -4.33
CA ASP A 74 -1.90 21.74 -4.24
C ASP A 74 -2.77 21.33 -5.42
N ALA A 75 -2.24 21.38 -6.65
CA ALA A 75 -2.97 20.99 -7.85
C ALA A 75 -3.25 19.48 -7.90
N HIS A 76 -2.33 18.66 -7.37
CA HIS A 76 -2.58 17.22 -7.23
C HIS A 76 -3.64 16.93 -6.16
N MET A 77 -3.62 17.65 -5.03
CA MET A 77 -4.62 17.48 -3.97
C MET A 77 -6.02 17.93 -4.43
N GLU A 78 -6.12 19.05 -5.14
CA GLU A 78 -7.37 19.52 -5.73
C GLU A 78 -7.96 18.48 -6.70
N ARG A 79 -7.13 17.91 -7.57
CA ARG A 79 -7.56 16.86 -8.51
C ARG A 79 -7.99 15.58 -7.79
N MET A 80 -7.27 15.18 -6.73
CA MET A 80 -7.64 14.01 -5.92
C MET A 80 -9.03 14.20 -5.28
N MET A 81 -9.26 15.34 -4.62
CA MET A 81 -10.55 15.66 -3.98
C MET A 81 -11.68 15.68 -5.01
N HIS A 82 -11.47 16.37 -6.12
CA HIS A 82 -12.44 16.42 -7.22
C HIS A 82 -12.76 15.04 -7.82
N SER A 83 -11.77 14.14 -7.86
CA SER A 83 -11.98 12.77 -8.36
C SER A 83 -12.73 11.90 -7.36
N ALA A 84 -12.53 12.13 -6.06
CA ALA A 84 -13.21 11.41 -4.99
C ALA A 84 -14.69 11.81 -4.81
N GLU A 85 -15.08 13.00 -5.28
CA GLU A 85 -16.47 13.50 -5.23
C GLU A 85 -17.36 13.01 -6.37
N ARG A 86 -16.80 12.27 -7.34
CA ARG A 86 -17.49 11.81 -8.57
C ARG A 86 -17.85 10.34 -8.51
#